data_AF-A0A4U5LWI2-F1
#
_entry.id   AF-A0A4U5LWI2-F1
#
_cell.length_a   1.000
_cell.length_b   1.000
_cell.length_c   1.000
_cell.angle_alpha   90.00
_cell.angle_beta   90.00
_cell.angle_gamma   90.00
#
_symmetry.space_group_name_H-M   'P 1'
#
loop_
_entity.id
_entity.type
_entity.pdbx_description
1 polymer ?
#
loop_
_entity_poly.entity_id
_entity_poly.type
_entity_poly.pdbx_seq_one_letter_code
_entity_poly.pdbx_strand_id
1 'polypeptide(L)'
;MAQPTSTEAKFEEQLEKLLEMCEDAKEIPLEEISKALDLPIGDELDEFIAKALQTKEITAKIDEQSQKLIVYSVRPRTFQSKHWDGLKGAIGSAISKLNDVRRSIAQAVLNRENPVWKKKSTPRRPRNKN
;
A
#
# COMPACT_ATOMS: atom_id res chain seq x y z
N MET A 1 -24.35 -33.95 -6.46
CA MET A 1 -24.44 -32.66 -7.17
C MET A 1 -25.26 -31.73 -6.30
N ALA A 2 -24.62 -30.92 -5.47
CA ALA A 2 -25.32 -29.90 -4.66
C ALA A 2 -25.44 -28.64 -5.53
N GLN A 3 -26.66 -28.23 -5.84
CA GLN A 3 -26.93 -26.93 -6.45
C GLN A 3 -26.59 -25.84 -5.42
N PRO A 4 -25.94 -24.72 -5.80
CA PRO A 4 -25.68 -23.64 -4.87
C PRO A 4 -27.01 -23.12 -4.33
N THR A 5 -27.09 -22.93 -3.02
CA THR A 5 -28.29 -22.42 -2.39
C THR A 5 -28.49 -20.98 -2.86
N SER A 6 -29.74 -20.56 -3.13
CA SER A 6 -30.06 -19.24 -3.72
C SER A 6 -29.48 -18.03 -2.96
N THR A 7 -29.05 -18.23 -1.72
CA THR A 7 -28.42 -17.24 -0.84
C THR A 7 -26.93 -17.04 -1.14
N GLU A 8 -26.21 -18.11 -1.49
CA GLU A 8 -24.77 -18.06 -1.82
C GLU A 8 -24.53 -17.33 -3.14
N ALA A 9 -25.40 -17.55 -4.14
CA ALA A 9 -25.30 -16.85 -5.42
C ALA A 9 -25.48 -15.32 -5.28
N LYS A 10 -26.36 -14.88 -4.37
CA LYS A 10 -26.52 -13.45 -4.07
C LYS A 10 -25.30 -12.85 -3.39
N PHE A 11 -24.68 -13.61 -2.48
CA PHE A 11 -23.46 -13.20 -1.80
C PHE A 11 -22.29 -13.06 -2.78
N GLU A 12 -22.13 -13.99 -3.73
CA GLU A 12 -21.09 -13.91 -4.75
C GLU A 12 -21.24 -12.68 -5.66
N GLU A 13 -22.46 -12.36 -6.08
CA GLU A 13 -22.75 -11.15 -6.89
C GLU A 13 -22.44 -9.86 -6.11
N GLN A 14 -22.84 -9.81 -4.83
CA GLN A 14 -22.55 -8.67 -3.95
C GLN A 14 -21.05 -8.53 -3.68
N LEU A 15 -20.34 -9.66 -3.50
CA LEU A 15 -18.89 -9.67 -3.29
C LEU A 15 -18.16 -9.14 -4.52
N GLU A 16 -18.60 -9.51 -5.72
CA GLU A 16 -18.04 -8.99 -6.98
C GLU A 16 -18.17 -7.48 -7.11
N LYS A 17 -19.36 -6.92 -6.83
CA LYS A 17 -19.57 -5.47 -6.84
C LYS A 17 -18.70 -4.76 -5.82
N LEU A 18 -18.61 -5.29 -4.60
CA LEU A 18 -17.78 -4.68 -3.56
C LEU A 18 -16.29 -4.71 -3.97
N LEU A 19 -15.82 -5.77 -4.61
CA LEU A 19 -14.45 -5.86 -5.11
C LEU A 19 -14.15 -4.84 -6.21
N GLU A 20 -15.05 -4.68 -7.17
CA GLU A 20 -14.91 -3.68 -8.23
C GLU A 20 -14.78 -2.26 -7.65
N MET A 21 -15.62 -1.92 -6.67
CA MET A 21 -15.52 -0.63 -5.96
C MET A 21 -14.19 -0.46 -5.22
N CYS A 22 -13.71 -1.53 -4.58
CA CYS A 22 -12.44 -1.53 -3.84
C CYS A 22 -11.20 -1.48 -4.75
N GLU A 23 -11.30 -1.88 -6.02
CA GLU A 23 -10.22 -1.75 -7.00
C GLU A 23 -10.02 -0.27 -7.40
N ASP A 24 -11.09 0.50 -7.51
CA ASP A 24 -11.05 1.90 -7.94
C ASP A 24 -10.74 2.88 -6.80
N ALA A 25 -11.22 2.62 -5.58
CA ALA A 25 -11.12 3.53 -4.45
C ALA A 25 -10.59 2.87 -3.18
N LYS A 26 -9.62 3.52 -2.52
CA LYS A 26 -9.04 3.06 -1.24
C LYS A 26 -9.85 3.45 -0.01
N GLU A 27 -10.68 4.47 -0.13
CA GLU A 27 -11.55 4.94 0.94
C GLU A 27 -12.95 5.06 0.37
N ILE A 28 -13.88 4.28 0.88
CA ILE A 28 -15.25 4.20 0.34
C ILE A 28 -16.22 4.47 1.49
N PRO A 29 -17.12 5.48 1.38
CA PRO A 29 -18.18 5.69 2.37
C PRO A 29 -19.09 4.47 2.51
N LEU A 30 -19.48 4.12 3.74
CA LEU A 30 -20.39 2.99 3.99
C LEU A 30 -21.76 3.19 3.32
N GLU A 31 -22.20 4.44 3.13
CA GLU A 31 -23.43 4.77 2.40
C GLU A 31 -23.36 4.37 0.91
N GLU A 32 -22.20 4.53 0.28
CA GLU A 32 -22.01 4.14 -1.13
C GLU A 32 -22.01 2.62 -1.27
N ILE A 33 -21.38 1.93 -0.32
CA ILE A 33 -21.38 0.47 -0.26
C ILE A 33 -22.81 -0.06 -0.03
N SER A 34 -23.55 0.52 0.92
CA SER A 34 -24.94 0.17 1.21
C SER A 34 -25.82 0.28 -0.04
N LYS A 35 -25.70 1.37 -0.81
CA LYS A 35 -26.43 1.57 -2.07
C LYS A 35 -26.02 0.59 -3.15
N ALA A 36 -24.74 0.27 -3.27
CA ALA A 36 -24.24 -0.65 -4.29
C ALA A 36 -24.63 -2.11 -4.01
N LEU A 37 -24.72 -2.48 -2.73
CA LEU A 37 -25.04 -3.83 -2.28
C LEU A 37 -26.53 -4.04 -1.98
N ASP A 38 -27.32 -2.97 -1.98
CA ASP A 38 -28.74 -2.96 -1.55
C ASP A 38 -28.92 -3.55 -0.15
N LEU A 39 -27.99 -3.20 0.76
CA LEU A 39 -27.98 -3.64 2.16
C LEU A 39 -28.18 -2.44 3.09
N PRO A 40 -29.00 -2.56 4.15
CA PRO A 40 -29.17 -1.50 5.12
C PRO A 40 -27.87 -1.23 5.88
N ILE A 41 -27.62 0.04 6.19
CA ILE A 41 -26.47 0.45 7.01
C ILE A 41 -26.70 -0.05 8.44
N GLY A 42 -25.69 -0.71 9.02
CA GLY A 42 -25.72 -1.30 10.36
C GLY A 42 -25.18 -2.72 10.36
N ASP A 43 -25.70 -3.56 11.26
CA ASP A 43 -25.20 -4.90 11.54
C ASP A 43 -25.14 -5.80 10.28
N GLU A 44 -26.11 -5.70 9.37
CA GLU A 44 -26.15 -6.53 8.15
C GLU A 44 -25.00 -6.21 7.18
N LEU A 45 -24.68 -4.92 7.01
CA LEU A 45 -23.56 -4.49 6.17
C LEU A 45 -22.23 -4.87 6.80
N ASP A 46 -22.09 -4.71 8.12
CA ASP A 46 -20.88 -5.05 8.85
C ASP A 46 -20.63 -6.56 8.84
N GLU A 47 -21.68 -7.38 9.00
CA GLU A 47 -21.59 -8.83 8.84
C GLU A 47 -21.19 -9.24 7.42
N PHE A 48 -21.72 -8.56 6.41
CA PHE A 48 -21.34 -8.81 5.02
C PHE A 48 -19.86 -8.48 4.79
N ILE A 49 -19.40 -7.31 5.23
CA ILE A 49 -17.99 -6.90 5.10
C ILE A 49 -17.09 -7.88 5.88
N ALA A 50 -17.49 -8.31 7.09
CA ALA A 50 -16.76 -9.29 7.86
C ALA A 50 -16.65 -10.63 7.13
N LYS A 51 -17.72 -11.12 6.49
CA LYS A 51 -17.69 -12.33 5.64
C LYS A 51 -16.83 -12.13 4.39
N ALA A 52 -16.89 -10.95 3.75
CA ALA A 52 -16.05 -10.62 2.61
C ALA A 52 -14.55 -10.57 2.97
N LEU A 53 -14.20 -10.12 4.18
CA LEU A 53 -12.81 -10.16 4.66
C LEU A 53 -12.32 -11.60 4.91
N GLN A 54 -13.21 -12.54 5.25
CA GLN A 54 -12.86 -13.95 5.45
C GLN A 54 -12.49 -14.67 4.15
N THR A 55 -13.00 -14.23 2.99
CA THR A 55 -12.66 -14.82 1.69
C THR A 55 -11.21 -14.52 1.27
N LYS A 56 -10.53 -13.58 1.95
CA LYS A 56 -9.15 -13.12 1.66
C LYS A 56 -8.99 -12.54 0.25
N GLU A 57 -10.07 -12.14 -0.39
CA GLU A 57 -10.02 -11.36 -1.63
C GLU A 57 -9.73 -9.88 -1.32
N ILE A 58 -10.07 -9.41 -0.13
CA ILE A 58 -9.89 -8.02 0.32
C ILE A 58 -9.28 -7.99 1.70
N THR A 59 -8.39 -7.03 1.90
CA THR A 59 -7.94 -6.60 3.24
C THR A 59 -8.40 -5.17 3.44
N ALA A 60 -9.36 -4.96 4.33
CA ALA A 60 -9.90 -3.65 4.64
C ALA A 60 -10.22 -3.54 6.13
N LYS A 61 -10.42 -2.31 6.60
CA LYS A 61 -10.87 -1.99 7.95
C LYS A 61 -12.00 -0.98 7.88
N ILE A 62 -13.06 -1.22 8.66
CA ILE A 62 -14.12 -0.24 8.86
C ILE A 62 -13.63 0.80 9.86
N ASP A 63 -13.73 2.07 9.49
CA ASP A 63 -13.60 3.20 10.38
C ASP A 63 -14.99 3.71 10.76
N GLU A 64 -15.44 3.29 11.93
CA GLU A 64 -16.76 3.59 12.47
C GLU A 64 -16.95 5.09 12.75
N GLN A 65 -15.87 5.82 13.07
CA GLN A 65 -15.96 7.26 13.35
C GLN A 65 -16.18 8.09 12.09
N SER A 66 -15.52 7.71 10.99
CA SER A 66 -15.65 8.40 9.70
C SER A 66 -16.71 7.79 8.79
N GLN A 67 -17.32 6.66 9.17
CA GLN A 67 -18.29 5.89 8.41
C GLN A 67 -17.75 5.50 7.02
N LYS A 68 -16.50 5.01 7.00
CA LYS A 68 -15.79 4.63 5.77
C LYS A 68 -15.15 3.26 5.88
N LEU A 69 -15.07 2.56 4.76
CA LEU A 69 -14.24 1.39 4.57
C LEU A 69 -12.87 1.83 4.03
N ILE A 70 -11.82 1.54 4.80
CA ILE A 70 -10.43 1.78 4.40
C ILE A 70 -9.87 0.48 3.82
N VAL A 71 -9.59 0.47 2.53
CA VAL A 71 -9.10 -0.68 1.78
C VAL A 71 -7.56 -0.64 1.74
N TYR A 72 -6.92 -1.69 2.26
CA TYR A 72 -5.46 -1.84 2.25
C TYR A 72 -4.98 -2.56 1.01
N SER A 73 -5.66 -3.64 0.62
CA SER A 73 -5.34 -4.40 -0.57
C SER A 73 -6.55 -5.15 -1.08
N VAL A 74 -6.64 -5.22 -2.40
CA VAL A 74 -7.59 -6.06 -3.12
C VAL A 74 -6.78 -7.02 -3.96
N ARG A 75 -7.16 -8.29 -3.96
CA ARG A 75 -6.60 -9.26 -4.90
C ARG A 75 -7.24 -9.00 -6.27
N PRO A 76 -6.47 -8.57 -7.28
CA PRO A 76 -7.03 -8.36 -8.61
C PRO A 76 -7.52 -9.71 -9.15
N ARG A 77 -8.80 -9.79 -9.51
CA ARG A 77 -9.37 -11.01 -10.12
C ARG A 77 -8.78 -11.27 -11.50
N THR A 78 -8.41 -10.21 -12.22
CA THR A 78 -7.68 -10.29 -13.49
C THR A 78 -6.39 -9.47 -13.43
N PHE A 79 -5.25 -10.11 -13.69
CA PHE A 79 -3.97 -9.43 -13.69
C PHE A 79 -3.69 -8.79 -15.07
N GLN A 80 -4.09 -7.52 -15.23
CA GLN A 80 -4.00 -6.80 -16.49
C GLN A 80 -2.70 -6.01 -16.66
N SER A 81 -2.48 -5.43 -17.84
CA SER A 81 -1.29 -4.62 -18.16
C SER A 81 -1.03 -3.49 -17.17
N LYS A 82 -2.08 -2.81 -16.68
CA LYS A 82 -1.96 -1.75 -15.68
C LYS A 82 -1.31 -2.24 -14.38
N HIS A 83 -1.60 -3.49 -13.98
CA HIS A 83 -1.00 -4.11 -12.80
C HIS A 83 0.48 -4.43 -13.03
N TRP A 84 0.87 -4.81 -14.25
CA TRP A 84 2.27 -4.97 -14.65
C TRP A 84 3.04 -3.66 -14.61
N ASP A 85 2.44 -2.57 -15.09
CA ASP A 85 3.07 -1.25 -15.06
C ASP A 85 3.27 -0.77 -13.62
N GLY A 86 2.27 -0.97 -12.76
CA GLY A 86 2.37 -0.70 -11.33
C GLY A 86 3.48 -1.51 -10.66
N LEU A 87 3.57 -2.82 -10.94
CA LEU A 87 4.61 -3.70 -10.41
C LEU A 87 6.01 -3.27 -10.89
N LYS A 88 6.15 -2.97 -12.18
CA LYS A 88 7.40 -2.49 -12.77
C LYS A 88 7.86 -1.19 -12.12
N GLY A 89 6.93 -0.26 -11.90
CA GLY A 89 7.18 0.98 -11.19
C GLY A 89 7.62 0.75 -9.74
N ALA A 90 6.94 -0.13 -9.01
CA ALA A 90 7.27 -0.48 -7.63
C ALA A 90 8.66 -1.11 -7.50
N ILE A 91 8.99 -2.09 -8.36
CA ILE A 91 10.31 -2.73 -8.41
C ILE A 91 11.37 -1.69 -8.78
N GLY A 92 11.13 -0.84 -9.78
CA GLY A 92 12.05 0.23 -10.17
C GLY A 92 12.32 1.21 -9.03
N SER A 93 11.29 1.62 -8.30
CA SER A 93 11.42 2.49 -7.12
C SER A 93 12.23 1.82 -6.00
N ALA A 94 11.96 0.54 -5.73
CA ALA A 94 12.70 -0.22 -4.72
C ALA A 94 14.18 -0.33 -5.07
N ILE A 95 14.52 -0.65 -6.32
CA ILE A 95 15.91 -0.70 -6.80
C ILE A 95 16.60 0.66 -6.64
N SER A 96 15.93 1.76 -7.00
CA SER A 96 16.48 3.11 -6.83
C SER A 96 16.77 3.43 -5.36
N LYS A 97 15.80 3.18 -4.47
CA LYS A 97 15.98 3.39 -3.01
C LYS A 97 17.13 2.55 -2.45
N LEU A 98 17.26 1.29 -2.86
CA LEU A 98 18.37 0.43 -2.44
C LEU A 98 19.73 0.95 -2.94
N ASN A 99 19.78 1.51 -4.16
CA ASN A 99 20.98 2.14 -4.69
C ASN A 99 21.37 3.40 -3.90
N ASP A 100 20.39 4.20 -3.48
CA ASP A 100 20.63 5.40 -2.68
C ASP A 100 21.14 5.04 -1.28
N VAL A 101 20.55 4.02 -0.64
CA VAL A 101 21.06 3.48 0.64
C VAL A 101 22.49 2.97 0.48
N ARG A 102 22.77 2.19 -0.58
CA ARG A 102 24.13 1.70 -0.87
C ARG A 102 25.14 2.83 -1.02
N ARG A 103 24.79 3.89 -1.76
CA ARG A 103 25.65 5.08 -1.94
C ARG A 103 25.87 5.80 -0.62
N SER A 104 24.81 5.98 0.17
CA SER A 104 24.88 6.63 1.49
C SER A 104 25.82 5.88 2.43
N ILE A 105 25.73 4.54 2.47
CA ILE A 105 26.63 3.69 3.26
C ILE A 105 28.08 3.83 2.76
N ALA A 106 28.31 3.77 1.45
CA ALA A 106 29.65 3.93 0.88
C ALA A 106 30.28 5.29 1.26
N GLN A 107 29.49 6.37 1.20
CA GLN A 107 29.95 7.70 1.62
C GLN A 107 30.21 7.78 3.13
N ALA A 108 29.37 7.16 3.95
CA ALA A 108 29.58 7.12 5.39
C ALA A 108 30.88 6.38 5.77
N VAL A 109 31.21 5.28 5.08
CA VAL A 109 32.46 4.54 5.26
C VAL A 109 33.67 5.38 4.84
N LEU A 110 33.63 6.01 3.66
CA LEU A 110 34.71 6.89 3.19
C LEU A 110 34.96 8.08 4.13
N ASN A 111 33.89 8.69 4.65
CA ASN A 111 33.98 9.78 5.61
C ASN A 111 34.59 9.33 6.95
N ARG A 112 34.38 8.07 7.34
CA ARG A 112 34.98 7.48 8.55
C ARG A 112 36.48 7.24 8.37
N GLU A 113 36.90 6.75 7.21
CA GLU A 113 38.31 6.46 6.91
C GLU A 113 39.12 7.73 6.61
N ASN A 114 38.50 8.75 6.03
CA ASN A 114 39.15 10.01 5.67
C ASN A 114 38.34 11.24 6.14
N PRO A 115 38.33 11.51 7.45
CA PRO A 115 37.52 12.58 8.00
C PRO A 115 37.94 13.95 7.45
N VAL A 116 36.96 14.76 7.04
CA VAL A 116 37.12 16.06 6.37
C VAL A 116 38.06 17.02 7.13
N TRP A 117 38.16 16.92 8.46
CA TRP A 117 39.07 17.72 9.27
C TRP A 117 40.56 17.38 9.10
N LYS A 118 40.91 16.16 8.63
CA LYS A 118 42.29 15.79 8.29
C LYS A 118 42.81 16.46 7.01
N LYS A 119 41.95 16.96 6.12
CA LYS A 119 42.35 17.65 4.88
C LYS A 119 42.78 19.11 5.09
N LYS A 120 42.67 19.66 6.31
CA LYS A 120 43.01 21.07 6.61
C LYS A 120 44.44 21.29 7.14
N SER A 121 45.27 20.26 7.24
CA SER A 121 46.61 20.37 7.82
C SER A 121 47.71 20.31 6.77
N THR A 122 48.04 21.47 6.17
CA THR A 122 49.41 21.89 5.77
C THR A 122 49.40 23.33 5.23
N PRO A 123 50.51 24.10 5.30
CA PRO A 123 51.53 24.20 6.34
C PRO A 123 51.56 25.62 6.97
N ARG A 124 52.13 25.73 8.19
CA ARG A 124 52.34 27.02 8.88
C ARG A 124 53.20 27.95 8.01
N ARG A 125 52.72 29.17 7.76
CA ARG A 125 53.53 30.25 7.18
C ARG A 125 54.82 30.43 8.02
N PRO A 126 56.00 30.57 7.39
CA PRO A 126 57.20 30.87 8.15
C PRO A 126 57.07 32.26 8.77
N ARG A 127 57.33 32.35 10.07
CA ARG A 127 57.32 33.60 10.83
C ARG A 127 58.57 34.38 10.45
N ASN A 128 58.39 35.43 9.65
CA ASN A 128 59.46 36.38 9.32
C ASN A 128 59.99 37.01 10.62
N LYS A 129 61.30 36.93 10.84
CA LYS A 129 62.00 37.63 11.92
C LYS A 129 62.74 38.80 11.29
N ASN A 130 62.38 40.01 11.72
CA ASN A 130 63.18 41.22 11.49
C ASN A 130 64.60 41.05 12.05
#